data_AF-A0AAD6MME8-F1
#
_entry.id   AF-A0AAD6MME8-F1
#
_cell.length_a   1.000
_cell.length_b   1.000
_cell.length_c   1.000
_cell.angle_alpha   90.00
_cell.angle_beta   90.00
_cell.angle_gamma   90.00
#
_symmetry.space_group_name_H-M   'P 1'
#
loop_
_entity.id
_entity.type
_entity.pdbx_description
1 polymer ?
#
loop_
_entity_poly.entity_id
_entity_poly.type
_entity_poly.pdbx_seq_one_letter_code
_entity_poly.pdbx_strand_id
1 'polypeptide(L)'
;MRFQRSLAFVFPRIRNKFQSQASRYFSSQLESEQRSSFGIAFDIDGVILRGRDPIGGSPQAMRRLYGDSGNLNVPFLFLTNGGGVPESKRANELSEQLGVKILPSQVLQGHSPFKSLSERYLL
;
A
#
# COMPACT_ATOMS: atom_id res chain seq x y z
N MET A 1 -50.14 -45.62 -7.26
CA MET A 1 -49.20 -45.10 -6.24
C MET A 1 -49.21 -43.58 -6.34
N ARG A 2 -49.94 -42.86 -5.48
CA ARG A 2 -49.42 -42.09 -4.31
C ARG A 2 -48.18 -41.24 -4.65
N PHE A 3 -48.10 -39.92 -4.45
CA PHE A 3 -49.02 -38.87 -3.97
C PHE A 3 -48.32 -37.52 -4.23
N GLN A 4 -49.06 -36.47 -4.60
CA GLN A 4 -48.58 -35.08 -4.62
C GLN A 4 -48.50 -34.47 -3.21
N ARG A 5 -47.68 -33.41 -3.04
CA ARG A 5 -47.92 -32.15 -2.26
C ARG A 5 -46.62 -31.32 -2.22
N SER A 6 -46.56 -30.18 -2.90
CA SER A 6 -46.89 -28.82 -2.43
C SER A 6 -45.93 -28.25 -1.38
N LEU A 7 -45.28 -27.13 -1.68
CA LEU A 7 -45.53 -25.84 -1.02
C LEU A 7 -44.66 -24.74 -1.63
N ALA A 8 -45.31 -23.84 -2.38
CA ALA A 8 -44.79 -22.51 -2.67
C ALA A 8 -44.94 -21.66 -1.40
N PHE A 9 -43.86 -21.02 -0.95
CA PHE A 9 -43.91 -19.95 0.04
C PHE A 9 -43.47 -18.64 -0.61
N VAL A 10 -44.45 -17.81 -0.93
CA VAL A 10 -44.28 -16.38 -1.20
C VAL A 10 -44.10 -15.68 0.14
N PHE A 11 -42.95 -15.05 0.38
CA PHE A 11 -42.77 -14.14 1.51
C PHE A 11 -42.85 -12.68 1.05
N PRO A 12 -43.58 -11.81 1.77
CA PRO A 12 -43.84 -10.44 1.37
C PRO A 12 -42.59 -9.57 1.47
N ARG A 13 -42.39 -8.70 0.45
CA ARG A 13 -41.38 -7.65 0.45
C ARG A 13 -41.75 -6.57 1.47
N ILE A 14 -41.23 -6.69 2.69
CA ILE A 14 -41.37 -5.66 3.72
C ILE A 14 -40.54 -4.44 3.30
N ARG A 15 -41.23 -3.34 3.01
CA ARG A 15 -40.63 -2.04 2.65
C ARG A 15 -40.42 -1.23 3.93
N ASN A 16 -39.28 -1.41 4.58
CA ASN A 16 -38.89 -0.53 5.68
C ASN A 16 -38.39 0.81 5.15
N LYS A 17 -39.30 1.80 5.16
CA LYS A 17 -38.97 3.23 5.16
C LYS A 17 -38.51 3.63 6.56
N PHE A 18 -37.24 3.41 6.88
CA PHE A 18 -36.61 4.04 8.04
C PHE A 18 -35.34 4.79 7.60
N GLN A 19 -35.56 6.09 7.40
CA GLN A 19 -34.66 7.23 7.60
C GLN A 19 -33.18 7.06 7.18
N SER A 20 -32.92 7.42 5.93
CA SER A 20 -31.63 7.78 5.33
C SER A 20 -31.00 9.08 5.89
N GLN A 21 -31.23 9.38 7.16
CA GLN A 21 -30.66 10.55 7.83
C GLN A 21 -29.46 10.19 8.70
N ALA A 22 -29.44 9.02 9.35
CA ALA A 22 -28.31 8.63 10.22
C ALA A 22 -27.00 8.34 9.46
N SER A 23 -27.05 7.80 8.23
CA SER A 23 -25.82 7.52 7.46
C SER A 23 -25.12 8.77 6.92
N ARG A 24 -25.83 9.89 6.75
CA ARG A 24 -25.20 11.14 6.25
C ARG A 24 -24.48 11.91 7.36
N TYR A 25 -24.98 11.87 8.60
CA TYR A 25 -24.30 12.52 9.73
C TYR A 25 -23.07 11.73 10.20
N PHE A 26 -23.11 10.40 10.17
CA PHE A 26 -21.95 9.56 10.53
C PHE A 26 -20.80 9.60 9.51
N SER A 27 -21.08 10.02 8.26
CA SER A 27 -20.05 10.14 7.22
C SER A 27 -19.23 11.42 7.32
N SER A 28 -19.60 12.36 8.21
CA SER A 28 -18.93 13.65 8.34
C SER A 28 -17.89 13.74 9.47
N GLN A 29 -17.78 12.70 10.31
CA GLN A 29 -16.93 12.72 11.52
C GLN A 29 -15.86 11.63 11.58
N LEU A 30 -15.67 10.90 10.48
CA LEU A 30 -14.40 10.22 10.23
C LEU A 30 -13.83 10.91 9.02
N GLU A 31 -13.01 11.93 9.24
CA GLU A 31 -11.99 12.30 8.25
C GLU A 31 -11.30 10.99 7.88
N SER A 32 -11.67 10.41 6.74
CA SER A 32 -10.79 9.47 6.10
C SER A 32 -9.50 10.25 5.92
N GLU A 33 -8.43 9.90 6.65
CA GLU A 33 -7.08 10.35 6.31
C GLU A 33 -7.02 10.25 4.79
N GLN A 34 -6.87 11.40 4.12
CA GLN A 34 -7.12 11.55 2.70
C GLN A 34 -5.98 10.85 1.94
N ARG A 35 -6.00 9.51 1.94
CA ARG A 35 -5.01 8.66 1.30
C ARG A 35 -5.13 8.87 -0.20
N SER A 36 -3.99 9.02 -0.86
CA SER A 36 -3.95 9.12 -2.31
C SER A 36 -4.61 7.88 -2.95
N SER A 37 -5.30 8.11 -4.07
CA SER A 37 -5.90 7.04 -4.89
C SER A 37 -4.87 6.26 -5.73
N PHE A 38 -3.59 6.61 -5.59
CA PHE A 38 -2.48 6.06 -6.35
C PHE A 38 -1.27 5.84 -5.44
N GLY A 39 -0.31 5.05 -5.91
CA GLY A 39 1.01 4.89 -5.31
C GLY A 39 2.12 5.00 -6.35
N ILE A 40 3.37 5.13 -5.89
CA ILE A 40 4.54 5.33 -6.74
C ILE A 40 5.56 4.21 -6.52
N ALA A 41 6.08 3.65 -7.60
CA ALA A 41 7.27 2.80 -7.55
C ALA A 41 8.46 3.56 -8.16
N PHE A 42 9.53 3.73 -7.40
CA PHE A 42 10.75 4.39 -7.84
C PHE A 42 11.80 3.35 -8.20
N ASP A 43 12.39 3.45 -9.40
CA ASP A 43 13.71 2.87 -9.62
C ASP A 43 14.75 3.62 -8.76
N ILE A 44 15.88 2.99 -8.47
CA ILE A 44 16.94 3.59 -7.65
C ILE A 44 18.04 4.17 -8.55
N ASP A 45 18.67 3.32 -9.36
CA ASP A 45 19.89 3.66 -10.08
C ASP A 45 19.58 4.53 -11.30
N GLY A 46 20.05 5.78 -11.29
CA GLY A 46 19.77 6.75 -12.36
C GLY A 46 18.47 7.53 -12.18
N VAL A 47 17.66 7.21 -11.16
CA VAL A 47 16.43 7.95 -10.79
C VAL A 47 16.58 8.65 -9.45
N ILE A 48 16.86 7.89 -8.39
CA ILE A 48 16.96 8.43 -7.03
C ILE A 48 18.42 8.67 -6.65
N LEU A 49 19.31 7.77 -7.06
CA LEU A 49 20.74 7.80 -6.78
C LEU A 49 21.58 7.62 -8.04
N ARG A 50 22.77 8.23 -8.05
CA ARG A 50 23.87 7.89 -8.95
C ARG A 50 25.02 7.39 -8.09
N GLY A 51 25.21 6.07 -8.02
CA GLY A 51 26.12 5.48 -7.05
C GLY A 51 25.62 5.69 -5.63
N ARG A 52 26.35 6.47 -4.82
CA ARG A 52 25.94 6.81 -3.45
C ARG A 52 25.31 8.18 -3.31
N ASP A 53 25.31 8.99 -4.37
CA ASP A 53 24.88 10.37 -4.32
C ASP A 53 23.43 10.52 -4.78
N PRO A 54 22.57 11.25 -4.03
CA PRO A 54 21.24 11.59 -4.49
C PRO A 54 21.25 12.38 -5.79
N ILE A 55 20.39 12.01 -6.74
CA ILE A 55 20.25 12.73 -8.01
C ILE A 55 19.34 13.94 -7.81
N GLY A 56 19.88 15.13 -8.07
CA GLY A 56 19.11 16.36 -8.16
C GLY A 56 18.26 16.60 -6.91
N GLY A 57 16.94 16.73 -7.11
CA GLY A 57 15.97 17.00 -6.04
C GLY A 57 15.38 15.76 -5.37
N SER A 58 15.99 14.57 -5.49
CA SER A 58 15.40 13.33 -4.97
C SER A 58 15.10 13.36 -3.46
N PRO A 59 15.93 13.95 -2.57
CA PRO A 59 15.57 14.07 -1.16
C PRO A 59 14.34 14.96 -0.93
N GLN A 60 14.23 16.08 -1.66
CA GLN A 60 13.09 16.98 -1.60
C GLN A 60 11.82 16.31 -2.12
N ALA A 61 11.93 15.52 -3.20
CA ALA A 61 10.81 14.76 -3.75
C ALA A 61 10.27 13.75 -2.73
N MET A 62 11.16 13.01 -2.05
CA MET A 62 10.75 12.07 -1.01
C MET A 62 10.01 12.76 0.14
N ARG A 63 10.52 13.91 0.62
CA ARG A 63 9.85 14.67 1.69
C ARG A 63 8.44 15.11 1.33
N ARG A 64 8.17 15.41 0.05
CA ARG A 64 6.82 15.80 -0.42
C ARG A 64 5.79 14.66 -0.36
N LEU A 65 6.24 13.42 -0.23
CA LEU A 65 5.35 12.27 -0.08
C LEU A 65 4.85 12.11 1.37
N TYR A 66 5.39 12.90 2.30
CA TYR A 66 4.97 12.95 3.70
C TYR A 66 4.18 14.23 3.97
N GLY A 67 3.17 14.14 4.84
CA GLY A 67 2.46 15.29 5.38
C GLY A 67 3.15 15.90 6.58
N ASP A 68 2.63 17.03 7.05
CA ASP A 68 3.21 17.78 8.18
C ASP A 68 3.23 16.97 9.50
N SER A 69 2.33 15.98 9.63
CA SER A 69 2.31 15.04 10.77
C SER A 69 3.40 13.95 10.68
N GLY A 70 4.17 13.89 9.59
CA GLY A 70 5.12 12.82 9.31
C GLY A 70 4.47 11.54 8.79
N ASN A 71 3.15 11.53 8.59
CA ASN A 71 2.44 10.43 7.96
C ASN A 71 2.65 10.44 6.44
N LEU A 72 2.58 9.26 5.83
CA LEU A 72 2.73 9.10 4.39
C LEU A 72 1.44 9.57 3.69
N ASN A 73 1.52 10.63 2.88
CA ASN A 73 0.40 11.12 2.08
C ASN A 73 0.21 10.28 0.81
N VAL A 74 1.31 9.80 0.22
CA VAL A 74 1.33 9.00 -1.01
C VAL A 74 2.12 7.71 -0.78
N PRO A 75 1.47 6.52 -0.86
CA PRO A 75 2.15 5.23 -0.82
C PRO A 75 3.26 5.13 -1.85
N PHE A 76 4.44 4.70 -1.43
CA PHE A 76 5.54 4.44 -2.36
C PHE A 76 6.43 3.28 -1.93
N LEU A 77 7.11 2.71 -2.92
CA LEU A 77 8.19 1.74 -2.75
C LEU A 77 9.33 2.04 -3.72
N PHE A 78 10.52 1.53 -3.40
CA PHE A 78 11.64 1.40 -4.31
C PHE A 78 11.60 0.02 -4.96
N LEU A 79 11.69 -0.03 -6.28
CA LEU A 79 11.71 -1.24 -7.08
C LEU A 79 12.94 -1.18 -7.99
N THR A 80 13.91 -2.04 -7.75
CA THR A 80 15.15 -2.06 -8.54
C THR A 80 15.56 -3.49 -8.90
N ASN A 81 16.23 -3.62 -10.04
CA ASN A 81 16.91 -4.86 -10.42
C ASN A 81 18.23 -5.05 -9.65
N GLY A 82 18.74 -4.01 -8.99
CA GLY A 82 19.91 -4.09 -8.12
C GLY A 82 19.67 -4.99 -6.90
N GLY A 83 20.73 -5.21 -6.11
CA GLY A 83 20.69 -6.20 -5.02
C GLY A 83 22.02 -6.36 -4.30
N GLY A 84 22.13 -7.44 -3.52
CA GLY A 84 23.38 -7.88 -2.90
C GLY A 84 23.49 -7.57 -1.40
N VAL A 85 22.46 -6.97 -0.82
CA VAL A 85 22.32 -6.74 0.62
C VAL A 85 20.88 -7.00 1.03
N PRO A 86 20.59 -7.29 2.31
CA PRO A 86 19.22 -7.38 2.79
C PRO A 86 18.46 -6.06 2.59
N GLU A 87 17.15 -6.15 2.35
CA GLU A 87 16.28 -5.00 2.15
C GLU A 87 16.30 -4.04 3.35
N SER A 88 16.51 -4.58 4.56
CA SER A 88 16.67 -3.78 5.78
C SER A 88 17.91 -2.90 5.77
N LYS A 89 19.04 -3.44 5.31
CA LYS A 89 20.28 -2.66 5.16
C LYS A 89 20.10 -1.61 4.09
N ARG A 90 19.49 -1.97 2.95
CA ARG A 90 19.26 -1.03 1.85
C ARG A 90 18.30 0.10 2.25
N ALA A 91 17.25 -0.20 3.00
CA ALA A 91 16.32 0.81 3.51
C ALA A 91 16.99 1.81 4.46
N ASN A 92 17.91 1.34 5.32
CA ASN A 92 18.69 2.22 6.20
C ASN A 92 19.60 3.16 5.39
N GLU A 93 20.34 2.62 4.42
CA GLU A 93 21.20 3.42 3.52
C GLU A 93 20.38 4.50 2.78
N LEU A 94 19.25 4.11 2.18
CA LEU A 94 18.35 5.05 1.51
C LEU A 94 17.80 6.12 2.46
N SER A 95 17.53 5.75 3.71
CA SER A 95 17.03 6.68 4.72
C SER A 95 18.06 7.76 5.04
N GLU A 96 19.32 7.36 5.21
CA GLU A 96 20.45 8.27 5.45
C GLU A 96 20.67 9.20 4.25
N GLN A 97 20.66 8.65 3.03
CA GLN A 97 20.92 9.42 1.80
C GLN A 97 19.80 10.41 1.47
N LEU A 98 18.54 10.07 1.76
CA LEU A 98 17.37 10.86 1.35
C LEU A 98 16.81 11.72 2.49
N GLY A 99 17.25 11.48 3.73
CA GLY A 99 16.81 12.23 4.91
C GLY A 99 15.34 12.00 5.26
N VAL A 100 14.81 10.81 4.94
CA VAL A 100 13.45 10.38 5.29
C VAL A 100 13.48 8.93 5.78
N LYS A 101 12.54 8.53 6.64
CA LYS A 101 12.48 7.14 7.13
C LYS A 101 11.91 6.22 6.05
N ILE A 102 12.74 5.32 5.53
CA ILE A 102 12.35 4.25 4.62
C ILE A 102 12.27 2.93 5.37
N LEU A 103 11.16 2.23 5.23
CA LEU A 103 10.97 0.91 5.83
C LEU A 103 11.52 -0.21 4.92
N PRO A 104 11.98 -1.34 5.48
CA PRO A 104 12.41 -2.49 4.66
C PRO A 104 11.31 -3.00 3.72
N SER A 105 10.04 -2.91 4.13
CA SER A 105 8.87 -3.29 3.31
C SER A 105 8.64 -2.38 2.10
N GLN A 106 9.29 -1.22 2.04
CA GLN A 106 9.25 -0.30 0.91
C GLN A 106 10.39 -0.54 -0.06
N VAL A 107 11.21 -1.57 0.10
CA VAL A 107 12.35 -1.87 -0.78
C VAL A 107 12.15 -3.24 -1.40
N LEU A 108 12.06 -3.27 -2.73
CA LEU A 108 12.04 -4.47 -3.55
C LEU A 108 13.28 -4.48 -4.45
N GLN A 109 14.14 -5.47 -4.21
CA GLN A 109 15.37 -5.71 -4.94
C GLN A 109 15.20 -6.90 -5.88
N GLY A 110 16.12 -7.07 -6.83
CA GLY A 110 16.03 -8.16 -7.82
C GLY A 110 15.94 -9.56 -7.20
N HIS A 111 16.49 -9.75 -6.00
CA HIS A 111 16.44 -11.02 -5.27
C HIS A 111 15.24 -11.16 -4.31
N SER A 112 14.49 -10.10 -4.01
CA SER A 112 13.39 -10.15 -3.03
C SER A 112 12.34 -11.24 -3.33
N PRO A 113 11.95 -11.51 -4.60
CA PRO A 113 11.00 -12.57 -4.91
C PRO A 113 11.47 -13.99 -4.52
N PHE A 114 12.78 -14.23 -4.38
CA PHE A 114 13.29 -15.57 -4.04
C PHE A 114 12.93 -16.01 -2.61
N LYS A 115 12.54 -15.07 -1.74
CA LYS A 115 12.11 -15.39 -0.37
C LYS A 115 10.86 -16.27 -0.31
N SER A 116 9.89 -16.06 -1.20
CA SER A 116 8.70 -16.93 -1.28
C SER A 116 9.00 -18.25 -1.97
N LEU A 117 10.03 -18.29 -2.83
CA LEU A 117 10.44 -19.51 -3.53
C LEU A 117 11.22 -20.45 -2.62
N SER A 118 11.99 -19.94 -1.65
CA SER A 118 12.63 -20.81 -0.65
C SER A 118 11.61 -21.61 0.16
N GLU A 119 10.47 -21.01 0.51
CA GLU A 119 9.40 -21.71 1.23
C GLU A 119 8.74 -22.80 0.39
N ARG A 120 8.73 -22.65 -0.95
CA ARG A 120 8.07 -23.58 -1.87
C ARG A 120 8.96 -24.74 -2.32
N TYR A 121 10.27 -24.53 -2.38
CA TYR A 121 11.20 -25.47 -3.02
C TYR A 121 12.33 -25.95 -2.10
N LEU A 122 12.50 -25.36 -0.92
CA LEU A 122 13.55 -25.73 0.05
C LEU A 122 12.99 -26.26 1.39
N LEU A 123 11.67 -26.47 1.47
CA LEU A 123 10.96 -27.24 2.49
C LEU A 123 10.25 -28.43 1.82
#